data_AF-A0A5C4WHH7-F1
#
_entry.id   AF-A0A5C4WHH7-F1
#
_cell.length_a   1.000
_cell.length_b   1.000
_cell.length_c   1.000
_cell.angle_alpha   90.00
_cell.angle_beta   90.00
_cell.angle_gamma   90.00
#
_symmetry.space_group_name_H-M   'P 1'
#
loop_
_entity.id
_entity.type
_entity.pdbx_description
1 polymer ?
#
loop_
_entity_poly.entity_id
_entity_poly.type
_entity_poly.pdbx_seq_one_letter_code
_entity_poly.pdbx_strand_id
1 'polypeptide(L)'
;MSSLRQGRSGADVGDFAGGVRSRVRHGREALRAAQESGDQHGAHVLAADLEEMLRLAAEHGVAVDGDGDGDGDGDGDGDGDGGEPLPPSAPPSPGRRHEG
;
A
#
# COMPACT_ATOMS: atom_id res chain seq x y z
N MET A 1 -52.01 13.88 -6.62
CA MET A 1 -50.64 14.22 -6.17
C MET A 1 -50.33 13.35 -4.98
N SER A 2 -49.39 12.40 -5.11
CA SER A 2 -48.48 11.97 -4.04
C SER A 2 -47.71 10.71 -4.45
N SER A 3 -46.40 10.92 -4.56
CA SER A 3 -45.32 9.98 -4.23
C SER A 3 -45.18 8.70 -5.06
N LEU A 4 -44.63 8.84 -6.27
CA LEU A 4 -43.61 7.87 -6.71
C LEU A 4 -42.39 8.06 -5.80
N ARG A 5 -42.38 7.36 -4.66
CA ARG A 5 -41.17 7.18 -3.87
C ARG A 5 -40.28 6.25 -4.67
N GLN A 6 -39.32 6.85 -5.36
CA GLN A 6 -38.24 6.21 -6.09
C GLN A 6 -37.75 4.96 -5.34
N GLY A 7 -38.01 3.78 -5.89
CA GLY A 7 -37.24 2.60 -5.57
C GLY A 7 -35.85 2.80 -6.16
N ARG A 8 -34.93 3.42 -5.41
CA ARG A 8 -33.49 3.21 -5.63
C ARG A 8 -33.26 1.74 -5.30
N SER A 9 -33.27 0.90 -6.34
CA SER A 9 -33.27 -0.54 -6.22
C SER A 9 -31.88 -0.97 -5.76
N GLY A 10 -31.80 -1.93 -4.84
CA GLY A 10 -30.53 -2.55 -4.44
C GLY A 10 -29.76 -3.16 -5.63
N ALA A 11 -30.45 -3.38 -6.77
CA ALA A 11 -29.84 -3.79 -8.04
C ALA A 11 -28.96 -2.72 -8.69
N ASP A 12 -29.35 -1.43 -8.65
CA ASP A 12 -28.55 -0.32 -9.20
C ASP A 12 -27.26 -0.11 -8.38
N VAL A 13 -27.37 -0.27 -7.06
CA VAL A 13 -26.22 -0.22 -6.15
C VAL A 13 -25.30 -1.43 -6.35
N GLY A 14 -25.87 -2.61 -6.62
CA GLY A 14 -25.10 -3.82 -6.96
C GLY A 14 -24.34 -3.71 -8.29
N ASP A 15 -24.97 -3.12 -9.31
CA ASP A 15 -24.35 -2.87 -10.63
C ASP A 15 -23.24 -1.82 -10.54
N PHE A 16 -23.49 -0.73 -9.80
CA PHE A 16 -22.48 0.29 -9.50
C PHE A 16 -21.28 -0.31 -8.74
N ALA A 17 -21.54 -1.02 -7.64
CA ALA A 17 -20.48 -1.63 -6.83
C ALA A 17 -19.68 -2.67 -7.63
N GLY A 18 -20.34 -3.44 -8.49
CA GLY A 18 -19.69 -4.36 -9.42
C GLY A 18 -18.80 -3.63 -10.43
N GLY A 19 -19.30 -2.53 -11.00
CA GLY A 19 -18.56 -1.69 -11.94
C GLY A 19 -17.33 -1.05 -11.31
N VAL A 20 -17.45 -0.49 -10.09
CA VAL A 20 -16.35 0.10 -9.34
C VAL A 20 -15.28 -0.93 -9.02
N ARG A 21 -15.65 -2.10 -8.46
CA ARG A 21 -14.69 -3.19 -8.21
C ARG A 21 -13.95 -3.63 -9.47
N SER A 22 -14.66 -3.78 -10.57
CA SER A 22 -14.06 -4.15 -11.86
C SER A 22 -13.02 -3.11 -12.32
N ARG A 23 -13.36 -1.82 -12.24
CA ARG A 23 -12.44 -0.73 -12.60
C ARG A 23 -11.21 -0.67 -11.69
N VAL A 24 -11.39 -0.83 -10.38
CA VAL A 24 -10.26 -0.86 -9.43
C VAL A 24 -9.32 -2.01 -9.75
N ARG A 25 -9.84 -3.21 -10.03
CA ARG A 25 -9.02 -4.35 -10.44
C ARG A 25 -8.25 -4.05 -11.72
N HIS A 26 -8.94 -3.57 -12.76
CA HIS A 26 -8.31 -3.21 -14.03
C HIS A 26 -7.27 -2.11 -13.88
N GLY A 27 -7.52 -1.08 -13.06
CA GLY A 27 -6.59 0.00 -12.79
C GLY A 27 -5.31 -0.49 -12.12
N ARG A 28 -5.41 -1.42 -11.16
CA ARG A 28 -4.25 -2.06 -10.53
C ARG A 28 -3.43 -2.89 -11.50
N GLU A 29 -4.09 -3.68 -12.35
CA GLU A 29 -3.42 -4.48 -13.38
C GLU A 29 -2.68 -3.57 -14.38
N ALA A 30 -3.33 -2.49 -14.83
CA ALA A 30 -2.73 -1.53 -15.75
C ALA A 30 -1.55 -0.78 -15.11
N LEU A 31 -1.69 -0.34 -13.86
CA LEU A 31 -0.61 0.31 -13.11
C LEU A 31 0.60 -0.61 -13.00
N ARG A 32 0.38 -1.87 -12.63
CA ARG A 32 1.44 -2.87 -12.56
C ARG A 32 2.12 -3.08 -13.91
N ALA A 33 1.35 -3.19 -14.99
CA ALA A 33 1.91 -3.34 -16.33
C ALA A 33 2.74 -2.11 -16.76
N ALA A 34 2.32 -0.89 -16.40
CA ALA A 34 3.07 0.33 -16.66
C ALA A 34 4.39 0.39 -15.85
N GLN A 35 4.37 -0.08 -14.60
CA GLN A 35 5.58 -0.19 -13.78
C GLN A 35 6.56 -1.23 -14.35
N GLU A 36 6.05 -2.40 -14.74
CA GLU A 36 6.86 -3.48 -15.33
C GLU A 36 7.45 -3.10 -16.69
N SER A 37 6.76 -2.28 -17.47
CA SER A 37 7.25 -1.77 -18.77
C SER A 37 8.19 -0.57 -18.64
N GLY A 38 8.31 0.02 -17.45
CA GLY A 38 9.10 1.23 -17.20
C GLY A 38 8.44 2.52 -17.70
N ASP A 39 7.15 2.50 -18.03
CA ASP A 39 6.37 3.69 -18.37
C ASP A 39 6.04 4.50 -17.11
N GLN A 40 7.00 5.30 -16.67
CA GLN A 40 6.89 6.12 -15.45
C GLN A 40 5.72 7.11 -15.53
N HIS A 41 5.51 7.74 -16.69
CA HIS A 41 4.42 8.69 -16.86
C HIS A 41 3.07 7.99 -16.81
N GLY A 42 2.90 6.89 -17.54
CA GLY A 42 1.70 6.07 -17.50
C GLY A 42 1.42 5.55 -16.09
N ALA A 43 2.43 5.08 -15.37
CA ALA A 43 2.29 4.64 -13.99
C ALA A 43 1.83 5.77 -13.06
N HIS A 44 2.35 6.99 -13.21
CA HIS A 44 1.88 8.13 -12.42
C HIS A 44 0.41 8.49 -12.68
N VAL A 45 -0.01 8.52 -13.96
CA VAL A 45 -1.41 8.80 -14.33
C VAL A 45 -2.34 7.71 -13.78
N LEU A 46 -1.98 6.44 -13.99
CA LEU A 46 -2.79 5.30 -13.53
C LEU A 46 -2.88 5.22 -12.00
N ALA A 47 -1.83 5.63 -11.28
CA ALA A 47 -1.84 5.70 -9.82
C ALA A 47 -2.84 6.74 -9.31
N ALA A 48 -2.86 7.94 -9.90
CA ALA A 48 -3.81 8.99 -9.54
C ALA A 48 -5.26 8.60 -9.86
N ASP A 49 -5.49 7.99 -11.03
CA ASP A 49 -6.81 7.49 -11.41
C ASP A 49 -7.29 6.38 -10.46
N LEU A 50 -6.38 5.48 -10.04
CA LEU A 50 -6.69 4.43 -9.09
C LEU A 50 -7.04 5.01 -7.70
N GLU A 51 -6.28 5.99 -7.21
CA GLU A 51 -6.54 6.68 -5.94
C GLU A 51 -7.93 7.33 -5.93
N GLU A 52 -8.30 8.05 -6.99
CA GLU A 52 -9.63 8.66 -7.12
C GLU A 52 -10.73 7.60 -7.14
N MET A 53 -10.54 6.48 -7.83
CA MET A 53 -11.52 5.38 -7.83
C MET A 53 -11.69 4.73 -6.44
N LEU A 54 -10.60 4.57 -5.68
CA LEU A 54 -10.67 4.06 -4.31
C LEU A 54 -11.41 5.04 -3.39
N ARG A 55 -11.12 6.34 -3.51
CA ARG A 55 -11.81 7.40 -2.77
C ARG A 55 -13.32 7.37 -3.05
N LEU A 56 -13.72 7.30 -4.32
CA LEU A 56 -15.14 7.18 -4.70
C LEU A 56 -15.77 5.89 -4.19
N ALA A 57 -15.04 4.77 -4.21
CA ALA A 57 -15.53 3.51 -3.64
C ALA A 57 -15.86 3.67 -2.15
N ALA A 58 -14.94 4.26 -1.37
CA ALA A 58 -15.12 4.53 0.04
C ALA A 58 -16.30 5.47 0.32
N GLU A 59 -16.42 6.59 -0.43
CA GLU A 59 -17.53 7.53 -0.30
C GLU A 59 -18.91 6.89 -0.52
N HIS A 60 -18.96 5.85 -1.35
CA HIS A 60 -20.17 5.11 -1.66
C HIS A 60 -20.32 3.80 -0.88
N GLY A 61 -19.42 3.49 0.06
CA GLY A 61 -19.45 2.26 0.86
C GLY A 61 -19.23 0.99 0.04
N VAL A 62 -18.52 1.08 -1.08
CA VAL A 62 -18.15 -0.06 -1.92
C VAL A 62 -16.84 -0.65 -1.40
N ALA A 63 -16.91 -1.81 -0.77
CA ALA A 63 -15.73 -2.59 -0.43
C ALA A 63 -15.01 -3.06 -1.71
N VAL A 64 -13.72 -2.75 -1.78
CA VAL A 64 -12.80 -3.17 -2.83
C VAL A 64 -11.68 -3.98 -2.18
N ASP A 65 -11.36 -5.15 -2.73
CA ASP A 65 -10.32 -6.01 -2.15
C ASP A 65 -9.01 -5.23 -1.99
N GLY A 66 -8.35 -5.26 -0.84
CA GLY A 66 -7.08 -4.55 -0.60
C GLY A 66 -7.19 -3.15 0.02
N ASP A 67 -8.40 -2.64 0.26
CA ASP A 67 -8.65 -1.76 1.42
C ASP A 67 -8.62 -2.65 2.67
N GLY A 68 -7.45 -3.22 2.95
CA GLY A 68 -7.21 -3.84 4.25
C GLY A 68 -7.28 -2.69 5.23
N ASP A 69 -8.29 -2.76 6.10
CA ASP A 69 -8.44 -1.92 7.29
C ASP A 69 -7.05 -1.72 7.90
N GLY A 70 -6.48 -0.56 7.64
CA GLY A 70 -5.21 -0.10 8.18
C GLY A 70 -5.38 0.30 9.63
N ASP A 71 -6.14 -0.48 10.41
CA ASP A 71 -5.99 -0.57 11.86
C ASP A 71 -4.72 -1.38 12.15
N GLY A 72 -3.62 -0.97 11.51
CA GLY A 72 -2.30 -1.26 11.98
C GLY A 72 -2.10 -0.36 13.17
N ASP A 73 -2.67 -0.76 14.30
CA ASP A 73 -2.26 -0.30 15.62
C ASP A 73 -0.76 -0.57 15.70
N GLY A 74 0.00 0.45 15.29
CA GLY A 74 1.43 0.52 15.42
C GLY A 74 1.72 0.67 16.90
N ASP A 75 1.57 -0.42 17.64
CA ASP A 75 2.20 -0.62 18.93
C ASP A 75 3.68 -0.85 18.62
N GLY A 76 4.33 0.25 18.28
CA GLY A 76 5.76 0.41 18.24
C GLY A 76 6.28 0.27 19.66
N ASP A 77 6.36 -0.96 20.15
CA ASP A 77 7.15 -1.33 21.30
C ASP A 77 8.60 -1.46 20.83
N GLY A 78 9.18 -0.31 20.51
CA GLY A 78 10.62 -0.15 20.38
C GLY A 78 11.29 -0.31 21.74
N ASP A 79 11.42 -1.55 22.20
CA ASP A 79 12.45 -1.95 23.16
C ASP A 79 13.61 -2.51 22.30
N GLY A 80 14.65 -1.75 21.98
CA GLY A 80 15.49 -1.09 22.98
C GLY A 80 16.30 -2.17 23.71
N ASP A 81 17.62 -2.21 23.44
CA ASP A 81 18.63 -2.89 24.27
C ASP A 81 18.87 -4.40 24.09
N GLY A 82 19.17 -4.79 22.85
CA GLY A 82 20.01 -5.96 22.57
C GLY A 82 21.47 -5.57 22.36
N GLY A 83 22.11 -4.94 23.34
CA GLY A 83 23.52 -4.53 23.26
C GLY A 83 24.43 -5.73 22.93
N GLU A 84 25.01 -5.74 21.73
CA GLU A 84 26.17 -6.59 21.43
C GLU A 84 27.25 -6.32 22.48
N PRO A 85 27.77 -7.35 23.19
CA PRO A 85 28.97 -7.14 23.98
C PRO A 85 30.11 -6.78 23.02
N LEU A 86 30.55 -5.52 23.09
CA LEU A 86 31.77 -5.07 22.44
C LEU A 86 32.90 -6.07 22.74
N PRO A 87 33.64 -6.56 21.73
CA PRO A 87 34.89 -7.25 22.02
C PRO A 87 35.81 -6.27 22.78
N PRO A 88 36.45 -6.68 23.90
CA PRO A 88 37.39 -5.80 24.56
C PRO A 88 38.51 -5.45 23.58
N SER A 89 38.70 -4.14 23.40
CA SER A 89 39.75 -3.54 22.59
C SER A 89 41.11 -4.12 22.96
N ALA A 90 41.82 -4.64 21.95
CA ALA A 90 43.27 -4.78 22.03
C ALA A 90 43.89 -4.43 20.67
N PRO A 91 44.40 -3.20 20.54
CA PRO A 91 45.79 -3.05 20.10
C PRO A 91 46.52 -2.05 21.01
N PRO A 92 47.87 -1.94 21.01
CA PRO A 92 48.85 -2.54 20.11
C PRO A 92 50.04 -3.21 20.85
N SER A 93 50.83 -4.03 20.14
CA SER A 93 52.22 -4.29 20.54
C SER A 93 53.11 -4.49 19.31
N PRO A 94 53.98 -3.52 18.97
CA PRO A 94 54.96 -3.67 17.90
C PRO A 94 56.12 -4.55 18.40
N GLY A 95 56.04 -5.85 18.12
CA GLY A 95 57.13 -6.79 18.33
C GLY A 95 58.12 -6.77 17.17
N ARG A 96 59.24 -6.04 17.34
CA ARG A 96 60.42 -6.07 16.48
C ARG A 96 60.74 -7.50 16.01
N ARG A 97 60.91 -7.70 14.70
CA ARG A 97 61.61 -8.86 14.16
C ARG A 97 62.84 -8.35 13.42
N HIS A 98 63.97 -8.72 13.99
CA HIS A 98 65.33 -8.48 13.54
C HIS A 98 65.51 -9.27 12.24
N GLU A 99 65.75 -8.59 11.11
CA GLU A 99 66.31 -9.24 9.94
C GLU A 99 67.81 -9.35 10.15
N GLY A 100 68.32 -10.58 10.13
CA GLY A 100 69.73 -10.92 10.06
C GLY A 100 69.91 -11.92 8.93
#